data_AF-A0A520GZL0-F1
#
_entry.id   AF-A0A520GZL0-F1
#
_cell.length_a   1.000
_cell.length_b   1.000
_cell.length_c   1.000
_cell.angle_alpha   90.00
_cell.angle_beta   90.00
_cell.angle_gamma   90.00
#
_symmetry.space_group_name_H-M   'P 1'
#
loop_
_entity.id
_entity.type
_entity.pdbx_description
1 polymer ?
#
loop_
_entity_poly.entity_id
_entity_poly.type
_entity_poly.pdbx_seq_one_letter_code
_entity_poly.pdbx_strand_id
1 'polypeptide(L)'
;GNGDGKADYNVYFYAQFSKPLKKYGVWTAEIPADWSRKRDGVTSERYQNAIAEAKVLNMVKTAEGKHLGFFTEFETAKDEQVIVKSGISFVSVAGAKNNLETDIKGFDFDKVRAGAKALWNQSLSKIQVEGGTEAEKTVFYTAMYHTQIDPRTFQDANGTYPGGDGHVHKASGFTKRTIFSGWDVFRSQMPLQTVINPALVNDMLNSLITLADEKKLDYLERWEFLNAYSGCMIGNPAVSVMADAYAKGIRKFDVNKGYQLAVNSVEKFGNGEKGNAGSISHTLEYAYFEWCVSEMAKALGKTADQKKYLARSRSYKNVWDADKGWFRPKKEDGTWEAWPETGRMTQGYGSVESNPYQQGWFVP
;
A
#
# COMPACT_ATOMS: atom_id res chain seq x y z
N GLY A 1 -4.02 -1.24 10.73
CA GLY A 1 -5.33 -0.78 10.26
C GLY A 1 -6.40 -1.75 10.70
N ASN A 2 -7.66 -1.34 10.64
CA ASN A 2 -8.84 -2.18 10.93
C ASN A 2 -9.23 -3.08 9.73
N GLY A 3 -8.25 -3.56 8.96
CA GLY A 3 -8.49 -4.49 7.85
C GLY A 3 -8.59 -5.93 8.34
N ASP A 4 -9.32 -6.76 7.61
CA ASP A 4 -9.55 -8.19 7.92
C ASP A 4 -8.36 -9.08 7.50
N GLY A 5 -7.53 -8.62 6.57
CA GLY A 5 -6.38 -9.38 6.07
C GLY A 5 -5.18 -9.34 7.02
N LYS A 6 -4.51 -10.49 7.12
CA LYS A 6 -3.26 -10.67 7.85
C LYS A 6 -2.10 -10.67 6.87
N ALA A 7 -1.16 -9.74 7.04
CA ALA A 7 0.11 -9.78 6.34
C ALA A 7 1.06 -10.72 7.07
N ASP A 8 1.13 -11.95 6.59
CA ASP A 8 2.16 -12.90 6.99
C ASP A 8 3.31 -12.81 5.98
N TYR A 9 4.49 -12.43 6.45
CA TYR A 9 5.66 -12.26 5.60
C TYR A 9 6.94 -12.68 6.33
N ASN A 10 7.91 -13.14 5.55
CA ASN A 10 9.27 -13.34 6.01
C ASN A 10 10.13 -12.21 5.45
N VAL A 11 10.97 -11.61 6.30
CA VAL A 11 12.01 -10.68 5.87
C VAL A 11 13.36 -11.24 6.28
N TYR A 12 14.21 -11.47 5.29
CA TYR A 12 15.59 -11.89 5.46
C TYR A 12 16.48 -10.68 5.31
N PHE A 13 17.59 -10.64 6.05
CA PHE A 13 18.59 -9.60 5.90
C PHE A 13 19.99 -10.20 5.82
N TYR A 14 20.89 -9.46 5.18
CA TYR A 14 22.31 -9.74 5.17
C TYR A 14 23.04 -8.43 5.47
N ALA A 15 24.03 -8.46 6.36
CA ALA A 15 24.77 -7.28 6.78
C ALA A 15 26.28 -7.54 6.76
N GLN A 16 27.05 -6.50 6.42
CA GLN A 16 28.50 -6.51 6.44
C GLN A 16 29.02 -5.30 7.23
N PHE A 17 30.10 -5.51 7.97
CA PHE A 17 30.77 -4.50 8.78
C PHE A 17 32.13 -4.18 8.14
N SER A 18 32.57 -2.92 8.17
CA SER A 18 33.89 -2.51 7.66
C SER A 18 35.04 -3.04 8.52
N LYS A 19 34.74 -3.52 9.72
CA LYS A 19 35.67 -4.14 10.67
C LYS A 19 35.44 -5.65 10.77
N PRO A 20 36.51 -6.44 10.99
CA PRO A 20 36.37 -7.88 11.19
C PRO A 20 35.64 -8.21 12.49
N LEU A 21 34.73 -9.20 12.43
CA LEU A 21 33.99 -9.70 13.60
C LEU A 21 34.91 -10.61 14.44
N LYS A 22 35.63 -10.03 15.41
CA LYS A 22 36.53 -10.79 16.30
C LYS A 22 35.86 -11.22 17.61
N LYS A 23 35.02 -10.34 18.16
CA LYS A 23 34.19 -10.58 19.34
C LYS A 23 32.75 -10.32 18.94
N TYR A 24 31.91 -11.33 19.03
CA TYR A 24 30.51 -11.26 18.66
C TYR A 24 29.70 -12.28 19.41
N GLY A 25 28.38 -12.17 19.32
CA GLY A 25 27.47 -13.17 19.85
C GLY A 25 26.03 -12.77 19.63
N VAL A 26 25.16 -13.50 20.32
CA VAL A 26 23.72 -13.24 20.31
C VAL A 26 23.28 -13.03 21.74
N TRP A 27 22.45 -12.03 21.98
CA TRP A 27 21.66 -11.94 23.21
C TRP A 27 20.26 -12.46 22.94
N THR A 28 19.67 -13.11 23.94
CA THR A 28 18.29 -13.62 23.90
C THR A 28 17.53 -13.20 25.14
N ALA A 29 16.29 -12.73 24.96
CA ALA A 29 15.43 -12.30 26.05
C ALA A 29 14.11 -13.09 26.04
N GLU A 30 13.71 -13.63 27.20
CA GLU A 30 12.43 -14.31 27.33
C GLU A 30 11.32 -13.27 27.52
N ILE A 31 10.71 -12.83 26.42
CA ILE A 31 9.59 -11.90 26.48
C ILE A 31 8.28 -12.67 26.38
N PRO A 32 7.41 -12.63 27.40
CA PRO A 32 6.12 -13.31 27.37
C PRO A 32 5.27 -12.94 26.16
N ALA A 33 4.48 -13.90 25.67
CA ALA A 33 3.69 -13.77 24.45
C ALA A 33 2.49 -12.83 24.62
N ASP A 34 2.00 -12.66 25.85
CA ASP A 34 0.89 -11.79 26.22
C ASP A 34 1.31 -10.32 26.37
N TRP A 35 2.62 -10.02 26.37
CA TRP A 35 3.10 -8.65 26.43
C TRP A 35 2.83 -7.91 25.12
N SER A 36 2.18 -6.75 25.23
CA SER A 36 1.94 -5.85 24.10
C SER A 36 3.22 -5.57 23.32
N ARG A 37 3.16 -5.78 22.00
CA ARG A 37 4.22 -5.44 21.04
C ARG A 37 3.99 -4.07 20.38
N LYS A 38 3.01 -3.30 20.87
CA LYS A 38 2.82 -1.90 20.48
C LYS A 38 3.89 -1.02 21.12
N ARG A 39 4.11 0.17 20.56
CA ARG A 39 5.13 1.13 21.01
C ARG A 39 5.17 1.25 22.54
N ASP A 40 4.05 1.60 23.16
CA ASP A 40 3.99 1.84 24.60
C ASP A 40 4.32 0.58 25.44
N GLY A 41 4.08 -0.61 24.88
CA GLY A 41 4.49 -1.88 25.49
C GLY A 41 5.99 -2.13 25.39
N VAL A 42 6.56 -2.00 24.18
CA VAL A 42 8.00 -2.27 23.95
C VAL A 42 8.92 -1.20 24.55
N THR A 43 8.43 0.03 24.75
CA THR A 43 9.19 1.10 25.41
C THR A 43 8.93 1.18 26.92
N SER A 44 8.12 0.29 27.49
CA SER A 44 7.86 0.27 28.93
C SER A 44 9.10 -0.15 29.72
N GLU A 45 9.23 0.35 30.95
CA GLU A 45 10.33 0.00 31.88
C GLU A 45 10.45 -1.51 32.06
N ARG A 46 9.31 -2.20 32.25
CA ARG A 46 9.26 -3.68 32.35
C ARG A 46 9.89 -4.37 31.15
N TYR A 47 9.62 -3.86 29.93
CA TYR A 47 10.20 -4.43 28.71
C TYR A 47 11.69 -4.17 28.63
N GLN A 48 12.13 -2.94 28.94
CA GLN A 48 13.55 -2.58 28.93
C GLN A 48 14.35 -3.38 29.97
N ASN A 49 13.80 -3.62 31.15
CA ASN A 49 14.44 -4.46 32.18
C ASN A 49 14.60 -5.91 31.71
N ALA A 50 13.59 -6.49 31.04
CA ALA A 50 13.72 -7.84 30.48
C ALA A 50 14.79 -7.93 29.38
N ILE A 51 15.01 -6.86 28.62
CA ILE A 51 16.12 -6.79 27.65
C ILE A 51 17.47 -6.60 28.36
N ALA A 52 17.53 -5.82 29.44
CA ALA A 52 18.75 -5.64 30.23
C ALA A 52 19.23 -6.94 30.91
N GLU A 53 18.30 -7.83 31.25
CA GLU A 53 18.56 -9.17 31.80
C GLU A 53 18.78 -10.25 30.73
N ALA A 54 18.86 -9.87 29.45
CA ALA A 54 19.02 -10.82 28.35
C ALA A 54 20.26 -11.70 28.52
N LYS A 55 20.11 -12.99 28.23
CA LYS A 55 21.21 -13.95 28.26
C LYS A 55 22.13 -13.71 27.07
N VAL A 56 23.40 -13.46 27.34
CA VAL A 56 24.45 -13.31 26.32
C VAL A 56 25.07 -14.66 25.97
N LEU A 57 25.05 -15.00 24.69
CA LEU A 57 25.67 -16.18 24.11
C LEU A 57 26.88 -15.73 23.29
N ASN A 58 28.06 -15.78 23.90
CA ASN A 58 29.31 -15.34 23.29
C ASN A 58 29.78 -16.30 22.19
N MET A 59 30.31 -15.75 21.11
CA MET A 59 30.97 -16.45 19.99
C MET A 59 30.10 -17.49 19.28
N VAL A 60 28.78 -17.42 19.43
CA VAL A 60 27.84 -18.28 18.68
C VAL A 60 27.68 -17.76 17.25
N LYS A 61 27.73 -18.67 16.28
CA LYS A 61 27.60 -18.35 14.85
C LYS A 61 26.15 -18.39 14.35
N THR A 62 25.29 -19.13 15.06
CA THR A 62 23.89 -19.35 14.69
C THR A 62 23.05 -19.36 15.97
N ALA A 63 21.84 -18.80 15.88
CA ALA A 63 20.83 -18.84 16.93
C ALA A 63 19.45 -18.77 16.27
N GLU A 64 18.47 -19.43 16.88
CA GLU A 64 17.07 -19.43 16.46
C GLU A 64 16.18 -19.19 17.68
N GLY A 65 15.18 -18.31 17.55
CA GLY A 65 14.34 -17.89 18.66
C GLY A 65 13.53 -16.63 18.34
N LYS A 66 12.60 -16.27 19.23
CA LYS A 66 11.66 -15.14 19.01
C LYS A 66 12.24 -13.76 19.31
N HIS A 67 13.22 -13.68 20.21
CA HIS A 67 13.71 -12.43 20.79
C HIS A 67 15.23 -12.44 20.86
N LEU A 68 15.83 -12.36 19.68
CA LEU A 68 17.28 -12.38 19.50
C LEU A 68 17.77 -11.01 19.08
N GLY A 69 18.98 -10.66 19.52
CA GLY A 69 19.76 -9.61 18.89
C GLY A 69 21.21 -10.02 18.73
N PHE A 70 21.83 -9.56 17.65
CA PHE A 70 23.24 -9.76 17.38
C PHE A 70 24.05 -8.61 17.97
N PHE A 71 25.22 -8.92 18.54
CA PHE A 71 26.20 -7.91 18.93
C PHE A 71 27.58 -8.28 18.42
N THR A 72 28.40 -7.26 18.24
CA THR A 72 29.83 -7.40 17.95
C THR A 72 30.58 -6.22 18.53
N GLU A 73 31.81 -6.45 18.96
CA GLU A 73 32.69 -5.45 19.55
C GLU A 73 33.87 -5.17 18.62
N PHE A 74 34.25 -3.90 18.53
CA PHE A 74 35.38 -3.43 17.75
C PHE A 74 36.31 -2.61 18.61
N GLU A 75 37.60 -2.87 18.52
CA GLU A 75 38.60 -1.88 18.91
C GLU A 75 38.56 -0.71 17.93
N THR A 76 38.42 0.50 18.46
CA THR A 76 38.34 1.74 17.68
C THR A 76 39.32 2.77 18.21
N ALA A 77 39.90 3.55 17.31
CA ALA A 77 40.58 4.78 17.69
C ALA A 77 39.57 5.92 17.90
N LYS A 78 40.02 7.00 18.57
CA LYS A 78 39.23 8.23 18.66
C LYS A 78 38.85 8.70 17.24
N ASP A 79 37.58 9.02 17.04
CA ASP A 79 37.00 9.50 15.78
C ASP A 79 37.01 8.48 14.62
N GLU A 80 37.32 7.20 14.89
CA GLU A 80 37.22 6.15 13.88
C GLU A 80 35.77 5.79 13.56
N GLN A 81 35.43 5.73 12.27
CA GLN A 81 34.11 5.34 11.79
C GLN A 81 34.06 3.85 11.45
N VAL A 82 33.08 3.14 12.01
CA VAL A 82 32.73 1.78 11.62
C VAL A 82 31.47 1.83 10.74
N ILE A 83 31.56 1.30 9.52
CA ILE A 83 30.48 1.34 8.55
C ILE A 83 29.79 -0.01 8.52
N VAL A 84 28.46 0.02 8.56
CA VAL A 84 27.59 -1.13 8.35
C VAL A 84 26.79 -0.92 7.08
N LYS A 85 26.68 -1.97 6.28
CA LYS A 85 25.75 -2.00 5.14
C LYS A 85 24.88 -3.24 5.22
N SER A 86 23.62 -3.11 4.85
CA SER A 86 22.67 -4.22 4.90
C SER A 86 21.69 -4.17 3.74
N GLY A 87 21.35 -5.35 3.23
CA GLY A 87 20.27 -5.55 2.28
C GLY A 87 19.21 -6.45 2.89
N ILE A 88 17.98 -6.32 2.40
CA ILE A 88 16.85 -7.18 2.76
C ILE A 88 16.34 -7.93 1.54
N SER A 89 15.61 -9.02 1.77
CA SER A 89 14.84 -9.76 0.78
C SER A 89 13.64 -10.38 1.47
N PHE A 90 12.50 -10.45 0.78
CA PHE A 90 11.35 -11.20 1.28
C PHE A 90 11.34 -12.66 0.79
N VAL A 91 12.40 -13.09 0.10
CA VAL A 91 12.55 -14.44 -0.48
C VAL A 91 13.57 -15.27 0.29
N SER A 92 14.79 -14.76 0.50
CA SER A 92 15.85 -15.53 1.16
C SER A 92 17.04 -14.68 1.63
N VAL A 93 17.88 -15.26 2.51
CA VAL A 93 19.18 -14.66 2.90
C VAL A 93 20.11 -14.48 1.69
N ALA A 94 20.11 -15.44 0.75
CA ALA A 94 20.90 -15.34 -0.47
C ALA A 94 20.42 -14.17 -1.37
N GLY A 95 19.10 -13.97 -1.45
CA GLY A 95 18.50 -12.80 -2.11
C GLY A 95 18.91 -11.49 -1.45
N ALA A 96 18.85 -11.42 -0.11
CA ALA A 96 19.26 -10.23 0.64
C ALA A 96 20.73 -9.87 0.40
N LYS A 97 21.61 -10.88 0.35
CA LYS A 97 23.02 -10.71 -0.02
C LYS A 97 23.17 -10.21 -1.46
N ASN A 98 22.49 -10.84 -2.42
CA ASN A 98 22.54 -10.42 -3.82
C ASN A 98 22.05 -8.98 -4.02
N ASN A 99 20.98 -8.58 -3.35
CA ASN A 99 20.47 -7.21 -3.37
C ASN A 99 21.54 -6.24 -2.84
N LEU A 100 22.13 -6.53 -1.68
CA LEU A 100 23.20 -5.70 -1.10
C LEU A 100 24.41 -5.55 -2.04
N GLU A 101 24.89 -6.66 -2.59
CA GLU A 101 26.11 -6.67 -3.42
C GLU A 101 25.88 -6.07 -4.82
N THR A 102 24.64 -6.08 -5.30
CA THR A 102 24.23 -5.38 -6.53
C THR A 102 24.27 -3.86 -6.33
N ASP A 103 23.67 -3.37 -5.25
CA ASP A 103 23.45 -1.94 -5.04
C ASP A 103 24.63 -1.24 -4.32
N ILE A 104 25.31 -1.93 -3.39
CA ILE A 104 26.33 -1.37 -2.50
C ILE A 104 27.59 -2.26 -2.45
N LYS A 105 28.45 -2.12 -3.47
CA LYS A 105 29.69 -2.93 -3.61
C LYS A 105 30.75 -2.67 -2.53
N GLY A 106 30.92 -1.42 -2.08
CA GLY A 106 31.97 -0.99 -1.14
C GLY A 106 31.44 -0.55 0.24
N PHE A 107 32.25 0.20 0.99
CA PHE A 107 31.90 0.83 2.28
C PHE A 107 31.97 2.37 2.23
N ASP A 108 31.99 2.96 1.03
CA ASP A 108 32.00 4.40 0.83
C ASP A 108 30.58 4.97 1.04
N PHE A 109 30.31 5.43 2.27
CA PHE A 109 29.02 5.97 2.66
C PHE A 109 28.65 7.23 1.86
N ASP A 110 29.61 8.13 1.65
CA ASP A 110 29.36 9.39 0.96
C ASP A 110 29.03 9.18 -0.50
N LYS A 111 29.65 8.18 -1.16
CA LYS A 111 29.27 7.77 -2.51
C LYS A 111 27.83 7.25 -2.58
N VAL A 112 27.41 6.41 -1.63
CA VAL A 112 26.02 5.91 -1.56
C VAL A 112 25.04 7.06 -1.32
N ARG A 113 25.35 7.96 -0.39
CA ARG A 113 24.54 9.15 -0.10
C ARG A 113 24.42 10.09 -1.30
N ALA A 114 25.52 10.35 -2.01
CA ALA A 114 25.52 11.17 -3.22
C ALA A 114 24.69 10.54 -4.34
N GLY A 115 24.81 9.21 -4.53
CA GLY A 115 23.97 8.46 -5.47
C GLY A 115 22.48 8.57 -5.14
N ALA A 116 22.11 8.38 -3.86
CA ALA A 116 20.72 8.54 -3.41
C ALA A 116 20.19 9.96 -3.63
N LYS A 117 21.01 11.00 -3.35
CA LYS A 117 20.65 12.40 -3.62
C LYS A 117 20.44 12.65 -5.12
N ALA A 118 21.28 12.08 -5.98
CA ALA A 118 21.13 12.21 -7.43
C ALA A 118 19.84 11.57 -7.94
N LEU A 119 19.49 10.37 -7.44
CA LEU A 119 18.23 9.70 -7.77
C LEU A 119 17.01 10.51 -7.30
N TRP A 120 17.06 11.08 -6.09
CA TRP A 120 15.99 11.98 -5.62
C TRP A 120 15.88 13.23 -6.48
N ASN A 121 16.99 13.87 -6.85
CA ASN A 121 16.96 15.03 -7.73
C ASN A 121 16.36 14.69 -9.10
N GLN A 122 16.69 13.53 -9.68
CA GLN A 122 16.09 13.06 -10.93
C GLN A 122 14.58 12.78 -10.80
N SER A 123 14.16 12.23 -9.67
CA SER A 123 12.75 11.94 -9.40
C SER A 123 11.93 13.21 -9.16
N LEU A 124 12.46 14.17 -8.40
CA LEU A 124 11.79 15.43 -8.08
C LEU A 124 11.78 16.40 -9.27
N SER A 125 12.79 16.34 -10.15
CA SER A 125 12.88 17.21 -11.34
C SER A 125 11.87 16.89 -12.44
N LYS A 126 11.06 15.83 -12.28
CA LYS A 126 9.91 15.52 -13.15
C LYS A 126 8.88 16.66 -13.19
N ILE A 127 8.84 17.48 -12.14
CA ILE A 127 8.10 18.75 -12.13
C ILE A 127 9.06 19.86 -11.67
N GLN A 128 9.19 20.89 -12.49
CA GLN A 128 9.95 22.09 -12.16
C GLN A 128 8.95 23.22 -11.90
N VAL A 129 9.13 23.92 -10.77
CA VAL A 129 8.27 25.04 -10.37
C VAL A 129 9.08 26.33 -10.34
N GLU A 130 8.49 27.41 -10.85
CA GLU A 130 9.07 28.76 -10.84
C GLU A 130 8.21 29.70 -9.99
N GLY A 131 8.81 30.77 -9.46
CA GLY A 131 8.16 31.67 -8.52
C GLY A 131 8.06 31.10 -7.09
N GLY A 132 7.22 31.72 -6.27
CA GLY A 132 7.03 31.36 -4.86
C GLY A 132 8.23 31.64 -3.95
N THR A 133 7.99 31.52 -2.65
CA THR A 133 9.01 31.59 -1.59
C THR A 133 9.75 30.25 -1.46
N GLU A 134 10.93 30.28 -0.85
CA GLU A 134 11.68 29.04 -0.54
C GLU A 134 10.89 28.09 0.39
N ALA A 135 10.02 28.64 1.24
CA ALA A 135 9.12 27.85 2.08
C ALA A 135 8.08 27.08 1.25
N GLU A 136 7.46 27.75 0.27
CA GLU A 136 6.49 27.11 -0.63
C GLU A 136 7.14 26.03 -1.51
N LYS A 137 8.35 26.29 -2.03
CA LYS A 137 9.13 25.27 -2.75
C LYS A 137 9.49 24.08 -1.87
N THR A 138 9.84 24.33 -0.61
CA THR A 138 10.13 23.27 0.36
C THR A 138 8.88 22.41 0.59
N VAL A 139 7.71 23.02 0.80
CA VAL A 139 6.43 22.29 0.94
C VAL A 139 6.14 21.47 -0.31
N PHE A 140 6.29 22.06 -1.50
CA PHE A 140 6.02 21.37 -2.77
C PHE A 140 6.93 20.15 -2.97
N TYR A 141 8.25 20.31 -2.88
CA TYR A 141 9.18 19.20 -3.11
C TYR A 141 9.15 18.16 -1.99
N THR A 142 8.80 18.54 -0.76
CA THR A 142 8.54 17.58 0.33
C THR A 142 7.29 16.75 0.05
N ALA A 143 6.19 17.38 -0.40
CA ALA A 143 4.99 16.66 -0.81
C ALA A 143 5.28 15.73 -2.00
N MET A 144 6.03 16.20 -3.01
CA MET A 144 6.43 15.39 -4.15
C MET A 144 7.30 14.18 -3.72
N TYR A 145 8.20 14.36 -2.76
CA TYR A 145 8.91 13.25 -2.13
C TYR A 145 7.94 12.23 -1.49
N HIS A 146 6.99 12.68 -0.66
CA HIS A 146 6.03 11.80 0.01
C HIS A 146 5.13 11.01 -0.96
N THR A 147 4.82 11.52 -2.15
CA THR A 147 4.04 10.77 -3.16
C THR A 147 4.82 9.68 -3.89
N GLN A 148 6.15 9.58 -3.68
CA GLN A 148 7.04 8.67 -4.41
C GLN A 148 7.75 7.64 -3.52
N ILE A 149 7.49 7.63 -2.20
CA ILE A 149 8.04 6.61 -1.29
C ILE A 149 7.31 5.27 -1.39
N ASP A 150 6.03 5.30 -1.78
CA ASP A 150 5.17 4.14 -2.03
C ASP A 150 4.36 4.35 -3.33
N PRO A 151 3.92 3.28 -4.01
CA PRO A 151 4.15 1.87 -3.72
C PRO A 151 5.60 1.44 -3.96
N ARG A 152 6.16 0.67 -3.03
CA ARG A 152 7.57 0.26 -3.05
C ARG A 152 7.80 -1.03 -3.83
N THR A 153 9.03 -1.22 -4.30
CA THR A 153 9.47 -2.47 -4.93
C THR A 153 9.35 -3.64 -3.94
N PHE A 154 8.76 -4.74 -4.40
CA PHE A 154 8.54 -5.97 -3.62
C PHE A 154 9.10 -7.19 -4.36
N GLN A 155 10.31 -7.05 -4.89
CA GLN A 155 11.09 -8.11 -5.52
C GLN A 155 12.59 -7.88 -5.29
N ASP A 156 13.36 -8.96 -5.36
CA ASP A 156 14.81 -8.93 -5.35
C ASP A 156 15.38 -8.43 -6.69
N ALA A 157 16.66 -8.07 -6.70
CA ALA A 157 17.37 -7.54 -7.88
C ALA A 157 17.38 -8.51 -9.08
N ASN A 158 17.24 -9.82 -8.83
CA ASN A 158 17.11 -10.85 -9.86
C ASN A 158 15.66 -11.02 -10.38
N GLY A 159 14.70 -10.25 -9.86
CA GLY A 159 13.29 -10.27 -10.20
C GLY A 159 12.42 -11.24 -9.40
N THR A 160 12.97 -11.98 -8.43
CA THR A 160 12.18 -12.93 -7.63
C THR A 160 11.43 -12.25 -6.48
N TYR A 161 10.22 -12.71 -6.17
CA TYR A 161 9.39 -12.19 -5.08
C TYR A 161 8.57 -13.30 -4.42
N PRO A 162 8.15 -13.14 -3.15
CA PRO A 162 7.18 -14.06 -2.55
C PRO A 162 5.79 -13.78 -3.14
N GLY A 163 5.16 -14.78 -3.74
CA GLY A 163 3.80 -14.70 -4.25
C GLY A 163 2.76 -14.77 -3.14
N GLY A 164 1.54 -14.36 -3.46
CA GLY A 164 0.39 -14.48 -2.57
C GLY A 164 0.03 -15.91 -2.19
N ASP A 165 0.47 -16.90 -2.97
CA ASP A 165 0.30 -18.33 -2.75
C ASP A 165 1.36 -18.94 -1.80
N GLY A 166 2.33 -18.15 -1.34
CA GLY A 166 3.43 -18.60 -0.50
C GLY A 166 4.62 -19.21 -1.26
N HIS A 167 4.57 -19.26 -2.60
CA HIS A 167 5.70 -19.72 -3.42
C HIS A 167 6.55 -18.54 -3.89
N VAL A 168 7.77 -18.83 -4.33
CA VAL A 168 8.63 -17.82 -4.97
C VAL A 168 8.27 -17.72 -6.44
N HIS A 169 7.98 -16.51 -6.90
CA HIS A 169 7.71 -16.18 -8.30
C HIS A 169 8.80 -15.28 -8.85
N LYS A 170 8.81 -15.08 -10.18
CA LYS A 170 9.71 -14.15 -10.85
C LYS A 170 8.90 -13.21 -11.74
N ALA A 171 9.08 -11.91 -11.55
CA ALA A 171 8.36 -10.91 -12.32
C ALA A 171 8.86 -10.89 -13.78
N SER A 172 7.94 -10.75 -14.73
CA SER A 172 8.23 -10.71 -16.16
C SER A 172 7.54 -9.52 -16.78
N GLY A 173 8.31 -8.57 -17.31
CA GLY A 173 7.77 -7.37 -17.99
C GLY A 173 7.24 -6.27 -17.07
N PHE A 174 7.32 -6.43 -15.75
CA PHE A 174 6.98 -5.42 -14.75
C PHE A 174 7.85 -5.59 -13.48
N THR A 175 7.84 -4.60 -12.60
CA THR A 175 8.40 -4.70 -11.24
C THR A 175 7.27 -4.96 -10.25
N LYS A 176 7.32 -6.05 -9.47
CA LYS A 176 6.36 -6.33 -8.41
C LYS A 176 6.40 -5.20 -7.37
N ARG A 177 5.22 -4.68 -7.03
CA ARG A 177 5.01 -3.60 -6.06
C ARG A 177 4.16 -4.10 -4.91
N THR A 178 4.30 -3.42 -3.76
CA THR A 178 3.43 -3.57 -2.61
C THR A 178 3.14 -2.21 -1.97
N ILE A 179 2.20 -2.16 -1.02
CA ILE A 179 1.66 -0.96 -0.37
C ILE A 179 0.78 -0.16 -1.33
N PHE A 180 -0.44 -0.66 -1.53
CA PHE A 180 -1.49 0.05 -2.25
C PHE A 180 -2.58 0.47 -1.27
N SER A 181 -2.51 1.70 -0.74
CA SER A 181 -3.56 2.29 0.10
C SER A 181 -4.71 2.80 -0.75
N GLY A 182 -5.39 1.88 -1.46
CA GLY A 182 -6.18 2.20 -2.65
C GLY A 182 -7.20 3.31 -2.44
N TRP A 183 -7.96 3.28 -1.32
CA TRP A 183 -9.03 4.24 -1.01
C TRP A 183 -8.55 5.70 -0.95
N ASP A 184 -7.28 5.92 -0.61
CA ASP A 184 -6.66 7.24 -0.58
C ASP A 184 -6.03 7.57 -1.94
N VAL A 185 -5.18 6.66 -2.43
CA VAL A 185 -4.25 6.97 -3.52
C VAL A 185 -4.93 7.10 -4.88
N PHE A 186 -6.13 6.55 -5.09
CA PHE A 186 -6.86 6.71 -6.34
C PHE A 186 -7.28 8.15 -6.62
N ARG A 187 -7.42 8.98 -5.57
CA ARG A 187 -7.98 10.33 -5.67
C ARG A 187 -7.00 11.35 -6.26
N SER A 188 -5.71 11.20 -5.96
CA SER A 188 -4.69 12.20 -6.34
C SER A 188 -3.32 11.61 -6.65
N GLN A 189 -2.81 10.69 -5.83
CA GLN A 189 -1.48 10.13 -6.01
C GLN A 189 -1.36 9.31 -7.31
N MET A 190 -2.24 8.33 -7.53
CA MET A 190 -2.20 7.52 -8.76
C MET A 190 -2.49 8.34 -10.02
N PRO A 191 -3.46 9.28 -10.03
CA PRO A 191 -3.58 10.27 -11.11
C PRO A 191 -2.29 11.04 -11.37
N LEU A 192 -1.58 11.52 -10.33
CA LEU A 192 -0.27 12.16 -10.50
C LEU A 192 0.74 11.20 -11.13
N GLN A 193 0.81 9.94 -10.67
CA GLN A 193 1.72 8.94 -11.23
C GLN A 193 1.42 8.65 -12.72
N THR A 194 0.19 8.79 -13.20
CA THR A 194 -0.08 8.68 -14.65
C THR A 194 0.62 9.76 -15.49
N VAL A 195 0.97 10.90 -14.89
CA VAL A 195 1.68 12.00 -15.55
C VAL A 195 3.19 11.82 -15.43
N ILE A 196 3.69 11.55 -14.22
CA ILE A 196 5.13 11.61 -13.91
C ILE A 196 5.82 10.24 -13.88
N ASN A 197 5.07 9.15 -13.81
CA ASN A 197 5.61 7.80 -13.72
C ASN A 197 4.67 6.69 -14.25
N PRO A 198 4.29 6.70 -15.55
CA PRO A 198 3.39 5.70 -16.11
C PRO A 198 3.86 4.24 -15.94
N ALA A 199 5.18 4.03 -15.82
CA ALA A 199 5.75 2.70 -15.56
C ALA A 199 5.28 2.14 -14.21
N LEU A 200 5.29 2.96 -13.15
CA LEU A 200 4.82 2.55 -11.82
C LEU A 200 3.33 2.20 -11.82
N VAL A 201 2.51 2.88 -12.61
CA VAL A 201 1.08 2.56 -12.73
C VAL A 201 0.89 1.17 -13.35
N ASN A 202 1.63 0.84 -14.41
CA ASN A 202 1.62 -0.51 -15.00
C ASN A 202 2.14 -1.56 -14.01
N ASP A 203 3.23 -1.27 -13.30
CA ASP A 203 3.80 -2.15 -12.28
C ASP A 203 2.77 -2.47 -11.19
N MET A 204 2.07 -1.46 -10.68
CA MET A 204 1.06 -1.62 -9.64
C MET A 204 -0.14 -2.44 -10.12
N LEU A 205 -0.65 -2.17 -11.33
CA LEU A 205 -1.77 -2.92 -11.90
C LEU A 205 -1.40 -4.39 -12.15
N ASN A 206 -0.22 -4.67 -12.73
CA ASN A 206 0.25 -6.05 -12.86
C ASN A 206 0.44 -6.73 -11.48
N SER A 207 0.89 -5.99 -10.48
CA SER A 207 1.06 -6.53 -9.12
C SER A 207 -0.27 -6.95 -8.51
N LEU A 208 -1.33 -6.16 -8.64
CA LEU A 208 -2.66 -6.50 -8.15
C LEU A 208 -3.31 -7.65 -8.95
N ILE A 209 -3.17 -7.64 -10.27
CA ILE A 209 -3.70 -8.69 -11.15
C ILE A 209 -3.05 -10.04 -10.83
N THR A 210 -1.71 -10.08 -10.79
CA THR A 210 -0.96 -11.31 -10.45
C THR A 210 -1.26 -11.78 -9.04
N LEU A 211 -1.41 -10.86 -8.07
CA LEU A 211 -1.75 -11.22 -6.71
C LEU A 211 -3.14 -11.86 -6.60
N ALA A 212 -4.13 -11.40 -7.37
CA ALA A 212 -5.45 -12.04 -7.44
C ALA A 212 -5.33 -13.50 -7.91
N ASP A 213 -4.57 -13.76 -8.97
CA ASP A 213 -4.34 -15.11 -9.49
C ASP A 213 -3.59 -16.00 -8.48
N GLU A 214 -2.51 -15.49 -7.89
CA GLU A 214 -1.73 -16.19 -6.85
C GLU A 214 -2.63 -16.56 -5.64
N LYS A 215 -3.49 -15.66 -5.20
CA LYS A 215 -4.45 -15.90 -4.10
C LYS A 215 -5.67 -16.73 -4.51
N LYS A 216 -5.81 -17.08 -5.79
CA LYS A 216 -7.01 -17.74 -6.37
C LYS A 216 -8.29 -16.96 -6.09
N LEU A 217 -8.19 -15.64 -6.13
CA LEU A 217 -9.31 -14.71 -6.00
C LEU A 217 -9.67 -14.16 -7.37
N ASP A 218 -10.95 -13.85 -7.53
CA ASP A 218 -11.53 -13.40 -8.78
C ASP A 218 -11.85 -11.89 -8.77
N TYR A 219 -11.35 -11.15 -7.79
CA TYR A 219 -11.54 -9.71 -7.63
C TYR A 219 -10.21 -9.03 -7.23
N LEU A 220 -10.13 -7.71 -7.39
CA LEU A 220 -8.94 -6.91 -7.04
C LEU A 220 -8.95 -6.54 -5.55
N GLU A 221 -7.79 -6.60 -4.90
CA GLU A 221 -7.63 -6.02 -3.58
C GLU A 221 -7.75 -4.49 -3.63
N ARG A 222 -8.44 -3.92 -2.64
CA ARG A 222 -8.63 -2.47 -2.49
C ARG A 222 -7.59 -1.81 -1.58
N TRP A 223 -6.96 -2.56 -0.68
CA TRP A 223 -5.84 -2.12 0.13
C TRP A 223 -4.86 -3.26 0.36
N GLU A 224 -3.81 -3.27 -0.44
CA GLU A 224 -2.81 -4.33 -0.46
C GLU A 224 -1.59 -3.90 0.36
N PHE A 225 -1.08 -4.84 1.16
CA PHE A 225 0.25 -4.75 1.74
C PHE A 225 0.83 -6.13 1.98
N LEU A 226 2.06 -6.35 1.53
CA LEU A 226 2.82 -7.59 1.65
C LEU A 226 1.97 -8.83 1.26
N ASN A 227 1.30 -8.77 0.10
CA ASN A 227 0.38 -9.78 -0.43
C ASN A 227 -0.93 -9.98 0.35
N ALA A 228 -1.20 -9.19 1.40
CA ALA A 228 -2.44 -9.29 2.14
C ALA A 228 -3.61 -8.65 1.37
N TYR A 229 -4.70 -9.41 1.27
CA TYR A 229 -6.01 -8.85 0.95
C TYR A 229 -6.59 -8.23 2.22
N SER A 230 -6.19 -7.00 2.56
CA SER A 230 -6.58 -6.40 3.84
C SER A 230 -8.05 -6.01 3.89
N GLY A 231 -8.67 -5.74 2.74
CA GLY A 231 -10.05 -5.28 2.65
C GLY A 231 -10.29 -3.91 3.29
N CYS A 232 -9.25 -3.22 3.74
CA CYS A 232 -9.28 -1.82 4.16
C CYS A 232 -9.44 -0.93 2.90
N MET A 233 -9.90 0.31 2.91
CA MET A 233 -11.15 0.77 3.50
C MET A 233 -12.35 0.28 2.64
N ILE A 234 -13.12 1.16 1.99
CA ILE A 234 -14.30 0.80 1.18
C ILE A 234 -14.01 1.00 -0.33
N GLY A 235 -14.99 0.67 -1.17
CA GLY A 235 -14.89 0.93 -2.61
C GLY A 235 -14.07 -0.10 -3.39
N ASN A 236 -13.79 0.23 -4.66
CA ASN A 236 -12.99 -0.58 -5.59
C ASN A 236 -11.90 0.29 -6.26
N PRO A 237 -10.98 0.91 -5.49
CA PRO A 237 -10.03 1.92 -5.98
C PRO A 237 -9.15 1.44 -7.14
N ALA A 238 -8.76 0.17 -7.17
CA ALA A 238 -7.98 -0.40 -8.27
C ALA A 238 -8.71 -0.31 -9.63
N VAL A 239 -10.05 -0.34 -9.62
CA VAL A 239 -10.88 -0.16 -10.82
C VAL A 239 -10.77 1.26 -11.37
N SER A 240 -10.78 2.27 -10.50
CA SER A 240 -10.59 3.67 -10.91
C SER A 240 -9.19 3.89 -11.49
N VAL A 241 -8.15 3.39 -10.81
CA VAL A 241 -6.76 3.47 -11.31
C VAL A 241 -6.62 2.80 -12.68
N MET A 242 -7.25 1.64 -12.87
CA MET A 242 -7.22 0.92 -14.14
C MET A 242 -7.97 1.67 -15.26
N ALA A 243 -9.13 2.25 -14.96
CA ALA A 243 -9.91 3.03 -15.91
C ALA A 243 -9.15 4.29 -16.36
N ASP A 244 -8.54 5.02 -15.41
CA ASP A 244 -7.73 6.21 -15.70
C ASP A 244 -6.48 5.85 -16.53
N ALA A 245 -5.76 4.80 -16.15
CA ALA A 245 -4.62 4.29 -16.90
C ALA A 245 -5.03 3.91 -18.34
N TYR A 246 -6.13 3.18 -18.49
CA TYR A 246 -6.62 2.77 -19.80
C TYR A 246 -7.01 3.97 -20.67
N ALA A 247 -7.74 4.94 -20.12
CA ALA A 247 -8.14 6.16 -20.83
C ALA A 247 -6.93 6.97 -21.32
N LYS A 248 -5.84 7.00 -20.54
CA LYS A 248 -4.58 7.70 -20.86
C LYS A 248 -3.58 6.88 -21.70
N GLY A 249 -3.95 5.68 -22.14
CA GLY A 249 -3.08 4.82 -22.97
C GLY A 249 -1.98 4.07 -22.18
N ILE A 250 -2.04 4.09 -20.86
CA ILE A 250 -1.14 3.34 -19.96
C ILE A 250 -1.69 1.92 -19.82
N ARG A 251 -1.32 1.02 -20.74
CA ARG A 251 -1.97 -0.29 -20.93
C ARG A 251 -1.01 -1.48 -20.96
N LYS A 252 0.18 -1.36 -20.35
CA LYS A 252 1.17 -2.46 -20.27
C LYS A 252 0.86 -3.42 -19.12
N PHE A 253 -0.36 -3.93 -19.10
CA PHE A 253 -0.85 -4.97 -18.19
C PHE A 253 -1.86 -5.83 -18.95
N ASP A 254 -2.26 -6.98 -18.40
CA ASP A 254 -3.31 -7.80 -19.00
C ASP A 254 -4.67 -7.09 -18.86
N VAL A 255 -5.02 -6.30 -19.88
CA VAL A 255 -6.25 -5.50 -19.93
C VAL A 255 -7.50 -6.38 -19.80
N ASN A 256 -7.52 -7.54 -20.45
CA ASN A 256 -8.69 -8.40 -20.47
C ASN A 256 -8.92 -9.04 -19.10
N LYS A 257 -7.86 -9.58 -18.51
CA LYS A 257 -7.90 -10.11 -17.14
C LYS A 257 -8.22 -9.02 -16.13
N GLY A 258 -7.56 -7.86 -16.24
CA GLY A 258 -7.80 -6.71 -15.38
C GLY A 258 -9.24 -6.23 -15.43
N TYR A 259 -9.83 -6.11 -16.63
CA TYR A 259 -11.25 -5.76 -16.79
C TYR A 259 -12.17 -6.80 -16.17
N GLN A 260 -11.90 -8.10 -16.35
CA GLN A 260 -12.70 -9.15 -15.73
C GLN A 260 -12.66 -9.07 -14.19
N LEU A 261 -11.47 -8.87 -13.61
CA LEU A 261 -11.33 -8.68 -12.17
C LEU A 261 -12.04 -7.40 -11.70
N ALA A 262 -12.01 -6.32 -12.50
CA ALA A 262 -12.73 -5.08 -12.20
C ALA A 262 -14.25 -5.27 -12.17
N VAL A 263 -14.80 -5.97 -13.16
CA VAL A 263 -16.21 -6.38 -13.20
C VAL A 263 -16.57 -7.20 -11.96
N ASN A 264 -15.80 -8.25 -11.66
CA ASN A 264 -16.06 -9.10 -10.50
C ASN A 264 -15.96 -8.32 -9.17
N SER A 265 -15.05 -7.35 -9.09
CA SER A 265 -14.91 -6.48 -7.91
C SER A 265 -16.17 -5.65 -7.67
N VAL A 266 -16.72 -5.00 -8.71
CA VAL A 266 -17.96 -4.20 -8.56
C VAL A 266 -19.22 -5.07 -8.43
N GLU A 267 -19.23 -6.31 -8.93
CA GLU A 267 -20.33 -7.24 -8.64
C GLU A 267 -20.30 -7.72 -7.19
N LYS A 268 -19.10 -7.97 -6.64
CA LYS A 268 -18.91 -8.41 -5.26
C LYS A 268 -19.10 -7.28 -4.25
N PHE A 269 -18.59 -6.09 -4.56
CA PHE A 269 -18.58 -4.91 -3.70
C PHE A 269 -19.16 -3.71 -4.45
N GLY A 270 -20.46 -3.73 -4.74
CA GLY A 270 -21.14 -2.67 -5.47
C GLY A 270 -22.55 -2.40 -4.97
N ASN A 271 -23.28 -1.55 -5.70
CA ASN A 271 -24.68 -1.26 -5.40
C ASN A 271 -25.61 -2.42 -5.80
N GLY A 272 -25.16 -3.26 -6.72
CA GLY A 272 -25.92 -4.41 -7.21
C GLY A 272 -27.26 -4.01 -7.84
N GLU A 273 -28.20 -4.95 -7.87
CA GLU A 273 -29.55 -4.68 -8.37
C GLU A 273 -30.42 -3.87 -7.39
N LYS A 274 -30.10 -3.92 -6.10
CA LYS A 274 -30.75 -3.10 -5.06
C LYS A 274 -30.55 -1.60 -5.29
N GLY A 275 -29.49 -1.22 -6.01
CA GLY A 275 -29.19 0.17 -6.35
C GLY A 275 -28.81 1.04 -5.15
N ASN A 276 -28.41 0.44 -4.04
CA ASN A 276 -27.78 1.10 -2.89
C ASN A 276 -27.15 0.05 -1.97
N ALA A 277 -26.18 0.49 -1.17
CA ALA A 277 -25.46 -0.34 -0.21
C ALA A 277 -25.85 -0.04 1.25
N GLY A 278 -27.04 0.52 1.51
CA GLY A 278 -27.54 0.87 2.85
C GLY A 278 -26.86 2.08 3.52
N SER A 279 -25.59 2.34 3.21
CA SER A 279 -24.79 3.48 3.69
C SER A 279 -24.62 4.54 2.59
N ILE A 280 -24.49 5.82 2.99
CA ILE A 280 -24.15 6.93 2.10
C ILE A 280 -22.78 6.69 1.45
N SER A 281 -21.70 6.52 2.24
CA SER A 281 -20.34 6.36 1.71
C SER A 281 -20.23 5.19 0.73
N HIS A 282 -20.75 4.02 1.11
CA HIS A 282 -20.73 2.85 0.24
C HIS A 282 -21.52 3.10 -1.07
N THR A 283 -22.73 3.63 -0.98
CA THR A 283 -23.57 3.83 -2.17
C THR A 283 -22.94 4.81 -3.15
N LEU A 284 -22.42 5.94 -2.64
CA LEU A 284 -21.80 6.97 -3.46
C LEU A 284 -20.49 6.49 -4.08
N GLU A 285 -19.62 5.85 -3.30
CA GLU A 285 -18.34 5.36 -3.80
C GLU A 285 -18.50 4.20 -4.79
N TYR A 286 -19.38 3.24 -4.51
CA TYR A 286 -19.67 2.16 -5.45
C TYR A 286 -20.25 2.68 -6.76
N ALA A 287 -21.09 3.70 -6.72
CA ALA A 287 -21.63 4.32 -7.93
C ALA A 287 -20.51 4.90 -8.82
N TYR A 288 -19.49 5.52 -8.22
CA TYR A 288 -18.31 6.00 -8.94
C TYR A 288 -17.51 4.85 -9.57
N PHE A 289 -17.25 3.76 -8.85
CA PHE A 289 -16.50 2.63 -9.41
C PHE A 289 -17.28 1.87 -10.49
N GLU A 290 -18.61 1.79 -10.38
CA GLU A 290 -19.48 1.30 -11.44
C GLU A 290 -19.42 2.20 -12.69
N TRP A 291 -19.31 3.53 -12.52
CA TRP A 291 -19.03 4.42 -13.64
C TRP A 291 -17.67 4.12 -14.29
N CYS A 292 -16.62 3.90 -13.51
CA CYS A 292 -15.29 3.53 -14.03
C CYS A 292 -15.35 2.24 -14.88
N VAL A 293 -16.04 1.19 -14.41
CA VAL A 293 -16.24 -0.03 -15.22
C VAL A 293 -17.03 0.28 -16.49
N SER A 294 -18.04 1.14 -16.43
CA SER A 294 -18.83 1.51 -17.61
C SER A 294 -18.00 2.21 -18.70
N GLU A 295 -17.07 3.09 -18.30
CA GLU A 295 -16.16 3.77 -19.24
C GLU A 295 -15.12 2.81 -19.83
N MET A 296 -14.59 1.88 -19.02
CA MET A 296 -13.75 0.81 -19.54
C MET A 296 -14.50 -0.09 -20.53
N ALA A 297 -15.73 -0.48 -20.19
CA ALA A 297 -16.56 -1.33 -21.03
C ALA A 297 -16.87 -0.65 -22.37
N LYS A 298 -17.16 0.66 -22.36
CA LYS A 298 -17.32 1.48 -23.56
C LYS A 298 -16.07 1.43 -24.44
N ALA A 299 -14.90 1.67 -23.85
CA ALA A 299 -13.63 1.70 -24.59
C ALA A 299 -13.23 0.33 -25.15
N LEU A 300 -13.67 -0.77 -24.52
CA LEU A 300 -13.46 -2.15 -24.94
C LEU A 300 -14.58 -2.72 -25.83
N GLY A 301 -15.59 -1.92 -26.20
CA GLY A 301 -16.70 -2.35 -27.05
C GLY A 301 -17.69 -3.32 -26.38
N LYS A 302 -17.72 -3.38 -25.04
CA LYS A 302 -18.61 -4.24 -24.24
C LYS A 302 -19.93 -3.54 -23.92
N THR A 303 -20.78 -3.38 -24.93
CA THR A 303 -22.01 -2.56 -24.86
C THR A 303 -23.00 -2.98 -23.76
N ALA A 304 -23.16 -4.28 -23.51
CA ALA A 304 -24.07 -4.76 -22.47
C ALA A 304 -23.61 -4.35 -21.06
N ASP A 305 -22.33 -4.55 -20.76
CA ASP A 305 -21.70 -4.13 -19.52
C ASP A 305 -21.75 -2.61 -19.36
N GLN A 306 -21.41 -1.87 -20.43
CA GLN A 306 -21.47 -0.41 -20.45
C GLN A 306 -22.85 0.10 -20.03
N LYS A 307 -23.92 -0.43 -20.62
CA LYS A 307 -25.30 -0.07 -20.26
C LYS A 307 -25.63 -0.42 -18.81
N LYS A 308 -25.24 -1.62 -18.36
CA LYS A 308 -25.48 -2.11 -16.99
C LYS A 308 -24.84 -1.22 -15.95
N TYR A 309 -23.53 -1.00 -16.04
CA TYR A 309 -22.78 -0.27 -15.03
C TYR A 309 -23.02 1.24 -15.10
N LEU A 310 -23.32 1.79 -16.27
CA LEU A 310 -23.77 3.20 -16.39
C LEU A 310 -25.14 3.44 -15.74
N ALA A 311 -26.02 2.43 -15.73
CA ALA A 311 -27.27 2.52 -14.97
C ALA A 311 -26.99 2.48 -13.46
N ARG A 312 -26.14 1.55 -13.00
CA ARG A 312 -25.78 1.41 -11.58
C ARG A 312 -24.98 2.61 -11.04
N SER A 313 -24.19 3.30 -11.86
CA SER A 313 -23.50 4.52 -11.44
C SER A 313 -24.43 5.68 -11.06
N ARG A 314 -25.74 5.55 -11.32
CA ARG A 314 -26.76 6.52 -10.88
C ARG A 314 -27.40 6.13 -9.54
N SER A 315 -26.91 5.09 -8.87
CA SER A 315 -27.41 4.60 -7.58
C SER A 315 -27.35 5.63 -6.46
N TYR A 316 -26.50 6.67 -6.55
CA TYR A 316 -26.51 7.78 -5.61
C TYR A 316 -27.91 8.41 -5.46
N LYS A 317 -28.71 8.44 -6.53
CA LYS A 317 -30.09 8.97 -6.49
C LYS A 317 -30.99 8.20 -5.54
N ASN A 318 -30.71 6.92 -5.30
CA ASN A 318 -31.54 6.06 -4.47
C ASN A 318 -31.36 6.33 -2.97
N VAL A 319 -30.32 7.07 -2.58
CA VAL A 319 -30.07 7.51 -1.20
C VAL A 319 -30.20 9.03 -1.03
N TRP A 320 -30.71 9.74 -2.05
CA TRP A 320 -31.03 11.16 -1.97
C TRP A 320 -32.42 11.36 -1.33
N ASP A 321 -32.47 11.98 -0.16
CA ASP A 321 -33.71 12.36 0.52
C ASP A 321 -34.08 13.79 0.15
N ALA A 322 -35.12 13.94 -0.69
CA ALA A 322 -35.58 15.24 -1.16
C ALA A 322 -36.14 16.13 -0.05
N ASP A 323 -36.74 15.54 1.00
CA ASP A 323 -37.31 16.29 2.12
C ASP A 323 -36.20 16.94 2.97
N LYS A 324 -35.03 16.30 3.04
CA LYS A 324 -33.85 16.82 3.74
C LYS A 324 -32.90 17.60 2.84
N GLY A 325 -33.11 17.49 1.52
CA GLY A 325 -32.24 18.05 0.49
C GLY A 325 -30.80 17.52 0.63
N TRP A 326 -30.64 16.27 1.03
CA TRP A 326 -29.33 15.66 1.25
C TRP A 326 -29.39 14.12 1.20
N PHE A 327 -28.21 13.49 1.18
CA PHE A 327 -28.11 12.03 1.27
C PHE A 327 -28.46 11.51 2.67
N ARG A 328 -29.14 10.36 2.72
CA ARG A 328 -29.59 9.70 3.95
C ARG A 328 -29.42 8.18 3.80
N PRO A 329 -28.92 7.46 4.83
CA PRO A 329 -28.81 6.02 4.75
C PRO A 329 -30.19 5.35 4.76
N LYS A 330 -30.24 4.14 4.19
CA LYS A 330 -31.45 3.33 4.12
C LYS A 330 -31.28 2.05 4.94
N LYS A 331 -32.34 1.66 5.62
CA LYS A 331 -32.46 0.37 6.29
C LYS A 331 -32.56 -0.76 5.26
N GLU A 332 -32.45 -1.99 5.73
CA GLU A 332 -32.56 -3.17 4.88
C GLU A 332 -33.87 -3.21 4.10
N ASP A 333 -34.98 -2.83 4.74
CA ASP A 333 -36.33 -2.75 4.17
C ASP A 333 -36.54 -1.58 3.17
N GLY A 334 -35.52 -0.76 2.96
CA GLY A 334 -35.53 0.37 2.02
C GLY A 334 -36.10 1.67 2.61
N THR A 335 -36.59 1.67 3.84
CA THR A 335 -37.00 2.88 4.54
C THR A 335 -35.78 3.70 4.98
N TRP A 336 -35.98 5.01 5.18
CA TRP A 336 -34.90 5.89 5.62
C TRP A 336 -34.54 5.66 7.08
N GLU A 337 -33.25 5.69 7.40
CA GLU A 337 -32.78 5.76 8.79
C GLU A 337 -33.27 7.02 9.47
N ALA A 338 -33.57 7.02 10.78
CA ALA A 338 -34.08 8.22 11.47
C ALA A 338 -33.13 9.42 11.26
N TRP A 339 -33.66 10.59 10.93
CA TRP A 339 -32.84 11.78 10.72
C TRP A 339 -32.31 12.26 12.09
N PRO A 340 -30.99 12.39 12.27
CA PRO A 340 -30.42 12.76 13.57
C PRO A 340 -30.65 14.25 13.87
N GLU A 341 -30.66 14.60 15.16
CA GLU A 341 -30.87 15.97 15.63
C GLU A 341 -29.83 16.95 15.07
N THR A 342 -28.55 16.55 15.07
CA THR A 342 -27.45 17.34 14.48
C THR A 342 -27.35 17.20 12.96
N GLY A 343 -28.31 16.49 12.34
CA GLY A 343 -28.48 16.37 10.90
C GLY A 343 -27.21 15.93 10.19
N ARG A 344 -26.83 16.68 9.15
CA ARG A 344 -25.71 16.36 8.25
C ARG A 344 -24.33 16.37 8.92
N MET A 345 -24.23 16.90 10.14
CA MET A 345 -22.98 16.98 10.91
C MET A 345 -22.76 15.77 11.82
N THR A 346 -23.72 14.84 11.89
CA THR A 346 -23.62 13.61 12.69
C THR A 346 -22.52 12.71 12.15
N GLN A 347 -21.45 12.52 12.91
CA GLN A 347 -20.34 11.65 12.57
C GLN A 347 -20.79 10.19 12.46
N GLY A 348 -20.32 9.48 11.43
CA GLY A 348 -20.64 8.09 11.19
C GLY A 348 -22.07 7.81 10.73
N TYR A 349 -22.92 8.83 10.54
CA TYR A 349 -24.30 8.63 10.09
C TYR A 349 -24.32 8.21 8.61
N GLY A 350 -24.35 6.89 8.38
CA GLY A 350 -24.22 6.29 7.05
C GLY A 350 -22.90 6.58 6.35
N SER A 351 -21.91 7.14 7.05
CA SER A 351 -20.65 7.65 6.50
C SER A 351 -19.45 6.97 7.14
N VAL A 352 -18.39 6.78 6.36
CA VAL A 352 -17.12 6.19 6.80
C VAL A 352 -16.14 7.32 7.10
N GLU A 353 -15.62 7.36 8.34
CA GLU A 353 -14.66 8.36 8.84
C GLU A 353 -15.05 9.82 8.58
N SER A 354 -16.34 10.10 8.49
CA SER A 354 -16.88 11.40 8.11
C SER A 354 -18.33 11.55 8.58
N ASN A 355 -18.96 12.64 8.15
CA ASN A 355 -20.39 12.88 8.28
C ASN A 355 -21.05 13.06 6.91
N PRO A 356 -22.40 13.08 6.81
CA PRO A 356 -23.09 13.31 5.55
C PRO A 356 -22.67 14.59 4.84
N TYR A 357 -22.40 15.69 5.56
CA TYR A 357 -22.02 16.97 4.94
C TYR A 357 -20.72 16.85 4.14
N GLN A 358 -19.74 16.09 4.63
CA GLN A 358 -18.48 15.83 3.94
C GLN A 358 -18.66 14.81 2.81
N GLN A 359 -19.29 13.67 3.11
CA GLN A 359 -19.42 12.56 2.16
C GLN A 359 -20.35 12.89 0.98
N GLY A 360 -21.36 13.73 1.18
CA GLY A 360 -22.39 14.02 0.18
C GLY A 360 -21.88 14.71 -1.09
N TRP A 361 -20.64 15.23 -1.10
CA TRP A 361 -20.03 15.77 -2.30
C TRP A 361 -19.41 14.70 -3.22
N PHE A 362 -19.40 13.44 -2.81
CA PHE A 362 -18.80 12.34 -3.58
C PHE A 362 -19.72 11.84 -4.69
N VAL A 363 -20.00 12.71 -5.66
CA VAL A 363 -20.59 12.36 -6.96
C VAL A 363 -19.74 13.03 -8.06
N PRO A 364 -18.43 12.70 -8.14
CA PRO A 364 -17.47 13.38 -9.02
C PRO A 364 -17.68 13.10 -10.50
#